data_AF-A0A1G0BWZ6-F1
#
_entry.id   AF-A0A1G0BWZ6-F1
#
_cell.length_a   1.000
_cell.length_b   1.000
_cell.length_c   1.000
_cell.angle_alpha   90.00
_cell.angle_beta   90.00
_cell.angle_gamma   90.00
#
_symmetry.space_group_name_H-M   'P 1'
#
loop_
_entity.id
_entity.type
_entity.pdbx_description
1 polymer ?
#
loop_
_entity_poly.entity_id
_entity_poly.type
_entity_poly.pdbx_seq_one_letter_code
_entity_poly.pdbx_strand_id
1 'polypeptide(L)'
;MVLKTLEFQKHTHIPYSVTRAKYFSNGIITENPIQLTSDEIKSIISLFFCFKFHYPNFDDSKVPEIITILNERNLVFNITRDFGRHMIENLDNYYKGWLNHIEKTTFHFDKILKNTEIINFVEMALLDFMIIRNWEFGKFFIQEFSKIIIDSTTLERNSLSIKRALEKENDYLKKIGEKILESDENLETNESLLLVITLQERIIKNTVLRYSYTLTSYIVRENALELSLKIDTYKKTLSKSLNLKWSIDIDKGKGKGRGRGR
;
A
#
# COMPACT_ATOMS: atom_id res chain seq x y z
N MET A 1 23.29 -8.54 13.27
CA MET A 1 22.26 -7.50 13.50
C MET A 1 20.91 -8.19 13.55
N VAL A 2 20.18 -8.11 14.67
CA VAL A 2 18.83 -8.69 14.76
C VAL A 2 17.86 -7.65 14.24
N LEU A 3 17.30 -7.87 13.04
CA LEU A 3 16.29 -6.97 12.50
C LEU A 3 15.00 -7.14 13.29
N LYS A 4 14.60 -6.09 14.01
CA LYS A 4 13.29 -6.06 14.67
C LYS A 4 12.21 -5.77 13.63
N THR A 5 11.07 -6.46 13.77
CA THR A 5 9.84 -6.16 13.04
C THR A 5 9.46 -4.69 13.28
N LEU A 6 8.94 -4.02 12.26
CA LEU A 6 8.45 -2.65 12.38
C LEU A 6 7.29 -2.57 13.36
N GLU A 7 7.32 -1.54 14.20
CA GLU A 7 6.18 -1.12 14.99
C GLU A 7 5.36 -0.10 14.20
N PHE A 8 4.08 -0.41 13.97
CA PHE A 8 3.16 0.47 13.26
C PHE A 8 2.34 1.30 14.26
N GLN A 9 2.53 2.62 14.24
CA GLN A 9 1.86 3.57 15.12
C GLN A 9 1.34 4.78 14.32
N LYS A 10 0.31 5.47 14.82
CA LYS A 10 -0.20 6.66 14.12
C LYS A 10 0.80 7.81 14.30
N HIS A 11 1.19 8.42 13.20
CA HIS A 11 2.13 9.54 13.17
C HIS A 11 1.46 10.82 12.68
N THR A 12 1.95 11.96 13.16
CA THR A 12 1.60 13.25 12.57
C THR A 12 2.25 13.36 11.20
N HIS A 13 1.44 13.63 10.18
CA HIS A 13 1.91 13.93 8.84
C HIS A 13 1.53 15.35 8.46
N ILE A 14 2.52 16.16 8.07
CA ILE A 14 2.33 17.52 7.59
C ILE A 14 2.44 17.49 6.07
N PRO A 15 1.35 17.77 5.32
CA PRO A 15 1.40 17.78 3.86
C PRO A 15 2.43 18.78 3.35
N TYR A 16 3.15 18.41 2.29
CA TYR A 16 4.16 19.24 1.65
C TYR A 16 3.60 20.60 1.23
N SER A 17 2.35 20.64 0.77
CA SER A 17 1.66 21.89 0.42
C SER A 17 1.49 22.85 1.61
N VAL A 18 1.27 22.32 2.82
CA VAL A 18 1.16 23.10 4.06
C VAL A 18 2.52 23.63 4.48
N THR A 19 3.55 22.78 4.51
CA THR A 19 4.93 23.21 4.79
C THR A 19 5.39 24.24 3.76
N ARG A 20 5.08 24.02 2.48
CA ARG A 20 5.36 24.96 1.40
C ARG A 20 4.68 26.30 1.65
N ALA A 21 3.38 26.34 1.92
CA ALA A 21 2.65 27.58 2.17
C ALA A 21 3.19 28.36 3.40
N LYS A 22 3.69 27.65 4.41
CA LYS A 22 4.29 28.26 5.60
C LYS A 22 5.58 29.04 5.29
N TYR A 23 6.42 28.51 4.40
CA TYR A 23 7.75 29.08 4.11
C TYR A 23 7.88 29.74 2.73
N PHE A 24 6.82 29.66 1.92
CA PHE A 24 6.59 30.45 0.71
C PHE A 24 5.35 31.34 0.92
N SER A 25 5.57 32.61 1.27
CA SER A 25 4.51 33.62 1.30
C SER A 25 4.58 34.49 0.04
N ASN A 26 3.44 34.70 -0.63
CA ASN A 26 3.29 35.61 -1.78
C ASN A 26 4.23 35.37 -2.97
N GLY A 27 4.65 34.13 -3.21
CA GLY A 27 5.52 33.79 -4.37
C GLY A 27 6.99 34.18 -4.21
N ILE A 28 7.39 34.66 -3.02
CA ILE A 28 8.78 34.99 -2.69
C ILE A 28 9.34 33.85 -1.83
N ILE A 29 10.44 33.25 -2.29
CA ILE A 29 11.23 32.30 -1.49
C ILE A 29 11.77 33.07 -0.30
N THR A 30 11.57 32.56 0.92
CA THR A 30 12.36 33.05 2.05
C THR A 30 13.83 32.76 1.73
N GLU A 31 14.61 33.79 1.42
CA GLU A 31 16.04 33.64 1.08
C GLU A 31 16.83 33.04 2.26
N ASN A 32 16.32 33.21 3.47
CA ASN A 32 16.95 32.70 4.68
C ASN A 32 16.74 31.19 4.83
N PRO A 33 17.80 30.44 5.18
CA PRO A 33 17.69 29.06 5.60
C PRO A 33 16.68 28.92 6.75
N ILE A 34 15.80 27.93 6.66
CA ILE A 34 14.81 27.62 7.69
C ILE A 34 15.16 26.33 8.39
N GLN A 35 14.87 26.25 9.68
CA GLN A 35 14.85 24.98 10.38
C GLN A 35 13.42 24.43 10.38
N LEU A 36 13.24 23.24 9.84
CA LEU A 36 11.96 22.55 9.84
C LEU A 36 11.69 21.90 11.21
N THR A 37 10.43 21.75 11.57
CA THR A 37 10.08 20.92 12.73
C THR A 37 10.40 19.45 12.43
N SER A 38 10.56 18.62 13.48
CA SER A 38 10.78 17.18 13.33
C SER A 38 9.69 16.52 12.46
N ASP A 39 8.42 16.87 12.66
CA ASP A 39 7.34 16.32 11.83
C ASP A 39 7.39 16.80 10.38
N GLU A 40 7.73 18.08 10.12
CA GLU A 40 7.87 18.61 8.77
C GLU A 40 8.97 17.88 7.99
N ILE A 41 10.16 17.72 8.58
CA ILE A 41 11.28 17.08 7.90
C ILE A 41 11.05 15.58 7.70
N LYS A 42 10.51 14.87 8.70
CA LYS A 42 10.18 13.44 8.55
C LYS A 42 9.06 13.19 7.53
N SER A 43 8.09 14.10 7.42
CA SER A 43 7.08 14.08 6.33
C SER A 43 7.70 14.29 4.95
N ILE A 44 8.72 15.15 4.84
CA ILE A 44 9.44 15.34 3.58
C ILE A 44 10.29 14.10 3.24
N ILE A 45 11.03 13.56 4.20
CA ILE A 45 11.83 12.34 4.02
C ILE A 45 10.94 11.16 3.58
N SER A 46 9.74 11.01 4.16
CA SER A 46 8.81 9.94 3.78
C SER A 46 8.23 10.12 2.37
N LEU A 47 8.08 11.35 1.89
CA LEU A 47 7.77 11.64 0.48
C LEU A 47 8.93 11.26 -0.44
N PHE A 48 10.17 11.58 -0.06
CA PHE A 48 11.36 11.13 -0.79
C PHE A 48 11.47 9.62 -0.89
N PHE A 49 11.19 8.92 0.21
CA PHE A 49 11.09 7.47 0.20
C PHE A 49 10.07 7.00 -0.83
N CYS A 50 8.87 7.58 -0.85
CA CYS A 50 7.84 7.25 -1.83
C CYS A 50 8.30 7.48 -3.28
N PHE A 51 8.92 8.64 -3.58
CA PHE A 51 9.46 8.93 -4.91
C PHE A 51 10.45 7.86 -5.36
N LYS A 52 11.49 7.64 -4.56
CA LYS A 52 12.60 6.77 -4.92
C LYS A 52 12.22 5.29 -4.92
N PHE A 53 11.22 4.91 -4.11
CA PHE A 53 10.71 3.55 -4.12
C PHE A 53 10.04 3.21 -5.46
N HIS A 54 9.16 4.09 -5.95
CA HIS A 54 8.43 3.90 -7.21
C HIS A 54 9.24 4.30 -8.46
N TYR A 55 10.15 5.26 -8.33
CA TYR A 55 10.92 5.84 -9.43
C TYR A 55 12.42 5.91 -9.05
N PRO A 56 13.12 4.76 -9.00
CA PRO A 56 14.53 4.71 -8.57
C PRO A 56 15.47 5.44 -9.53
N ASN A 57 15.22 5.32 -10.84
CA ASN A 57 16.01 5.95 -11.90
C ASN A 57 15.33 7.26 -12.34
N PHE A 58 15.29 8.23 -11.45
CA PHE A 58 14.68 9.52 -11.74
C PHE A 58 15.43 10.26 -12.85
N ASP A 59 14.70 10.72 -13.86
CA ASP A 59 15.12 11.72 -14.82
C ASP A 59 14.03 12.80 -14.97
N ASP A 60 14.36 13.90 -15.67
CA ASP A 60 13.45 15.05 -15.83
C ASP A 60 12.13 14.70 -16.54
N SER A 61 11.99 13.53 -17.18
CA SER A 61 10.73 13.09 -17.79
C SER A 61 9.67 12.67 -16.75
N LYS A 62 10.08 12.41 -15.50
CA LYS A 62 9.23 11.95 -14.38
C LYS A 62 8.69 13.06 -13.49
N VAL A 63 8.83 14.31 -13.91
CA VAL A 63 8.32 15.50 -13.20
C VAL A 63 6.80 15.43 -12.93
N PRO A 64 5.92 14.98 -13.88
CA PRO A 64 4.49 14.86 -13.60
C PRO A 64 4.15 13.87 -12.47
N GLU A 65 4.87 12.75 -12.40
CA GLU A 65 4.73 11.76 -11.34
C GLU A 65 5.17 12.33 -9.99
N ILE A 66 6.25 13.12 -9.97
CA ILE A 66 6.67 13.82 -8.76
C ILE A 66 5.59 14.78 -8.27
N ILE A 67 5.03 15.59 -9.18
CA ILE A 67 3.96 16.54 -8.82
C ILE A 67 2.76 15.79 -8.25
N THR A 68 2.43 14.62 -8.79
CA THR A 68 1.33 13.77 -8.30
C THR A 68 1.54 13.34 -6.84
N ILE A 69 2.76 12.90 -6.50
CA ILE A 69 3.09 12.51 -5.11
C ILE A 69 3.21 13.75 -4.21
N LEU A 70 3.82 14.86 -4.64
CA LEU A 70 3.91 16.11 -3.84
C LEU A 70 2.54 16.72 -3.52
N ASN A 71 1.55 16.49 -4.39
CA ASN A 71 0.17 16.91 -4.14
C ASN A 71 -0.56 16.02 -3.15
N GLU A 72 -0.04 14.80 -2.90
CA GLU A 72 -0.53 13.86 -1.89
C GLU A 72 -2.02 13.50 -2.01
N ARG A 73 -2.56 13.60 -3.24
CA ARG A 73 -3.96 13.25 -3.53
C ARG A 73 -4.14 11.77 -3.86
N ASN A 74 -3.06 11.09 -4.27
CA ASN A 74 -3.10 9.70 -4.70
C ASN A 74 -2.96 8.77 -3.48
N LEU A 75 -4.00 7.97 -3.24
CA LEU A 75 -4.08 7.12 -2.06
C LEU A 75 -3.01 6.02 -2.04
N VAL A 76 -2.65 5.45 -3.20
CA VAL A 76 -1.65 4.38 -3.29
C VAL A 76 -0.27 4.92 -2.90
N PHE A 77 0.12 6.08 -3.43
CA PHE A 77 1.37 6.74 -3.05
C PHE A 77 1.38 7.19 -1.58
N ASN A 78 0.24 7.60 -1.04
CA ASN A 78 0.13 7.98 0.38
C ASN A 78 0.37 6.78 1.30
N ILE A 79 -0.09 5.57 0.95
CA ILE A 79 0.22 4.36 1.72
C ILE A 79 1.74 4.09 1.71
N THR A 80 2.41 4.23 0.56
CA THR A 80 3.87 4.08 0.49
C THR A 80 4.60 5.13 1.35
N ARG A 81 4.16 6.39 1.28
CA ARG A 81 4.69 7.47 2.12
C ARG A 81 4.53 7.14 3.61
N ASP A 82 3.36 6.67 4.03
CA ASP A 82 3.09 6.33 5.43
C ASP A 82 3.97 5.17 5.90
N PHE A 83 4.21 4.18 5.05
CA PHE A 83 5.21 3.14 5.31
C PHE A 83 6.62 3.72 5.48
N GLY A 84 7.01 4.66 4.63
CA GLY A 84 8.26 5.40 4.78
C GLY A 84 8.36 6.11 6.14
N ARG A 85 7.26 6.67 6.64
CA ARG A 85 7.23 7.25 8.00
C ARG A 85 7.43 6.18 9.07
N HIS A 86 6.83 5.01 8.93
CA HIS A 86 7.07 3.90 9.85
C HIS A 86 8.53 3.45 9.85
N MET A 87 9.19 3.42 8.69
CA MET A 87 10.62 3.11 8.60
C MET A 87 11.47 4.10 9.39
N ILE A 88 11.18 5.40 9.27
CA ILE A 88 11.88 6.48 9.99
C ILE A 88 11.77 6.32 11.52
N GLU A 89 10.59 5.98 12.03
CA GLU A 89 10.39 5.85 13.49
C GLU A 89 11.03 4.57 14.06
N ASN A 90 11.29 3.59 13.19
CA ASN A 90 11.89 2.30 13.54
C ASN A 90 13.39 2.21 13.22
N LEU A 91 14.04 3.34 12.96
CA LEU A 91 15.48 3.38 12.71
C LEU A 91 16.28 2.83 13.90
N ASP A 92 17.43 2.23 13.59
CA ASP A 92 18.42 1.87 14.60
C ASP A 92 19.12 3.12 15.17
N ASN A 93 19.96 2.92 16.19
CA ASN A 93 20.62 4.02 16.87
C ASN A 93 21.55 4.83 15.95
N TYR A 94 22.16 4.20 14.95
CA TYR A 94 23.07 4.86 14.02
C TYR A 94 22.28 5.83 13.12
N TYR A 95 21.25 5.32 12.42
CA TYR A 95 20.45 6.15 11.53
C TYR A 95 19.56 7.15 12.29
N LYS A 96 19.16 6.87 13.54
CA LYS A 96 18.55 7.88 14.43
C LYS A 96 19.48 9.04 14.71
N GLY A 97 20.77 8.77 14.94
CA GLY A 97 21.78 9.82 15.09
C GLY A 97 21.89 10.70 13.85
N TRP A 98 21.86 10.09 12.66
CA TRP A 98 21.87 10.81 11.39
C TRP A 98 20.60 11.65 11.20
N LEU A 99 19.41 11.09 11.47
CA LEU A 99 18.16 11.85 11.42
C LEU A 99 18.17 13.07 12.36
N ASN A 100 18.67 12.90 13.59
CA ASN A 100 18.80 14.00 14.55
C ASN A 100 19.73 15.12 14.06
N HIS A 101 20.73 14.80 13.22
CA HIS A 101 21.57 15.81 12.57
C HIS A 101 20.79 16.57 11.49
N ILE A 102 20.06 15.84 10.64
CA ILE A 102 19.20 16.41 9.60
C ILE A 102 18.15 17.35 10.22
N GLU A 103 17.50 16.96 11.33
CA GLU A 103 16.51 17.77 12.04
C GLU A 103 17.06 19.09 12.63
N LYS A 104 18.37 19.15 12.89
CA LYS A 104 19.06 20.35 13.41
C LYS A 104 19.64 21.22 12.31
N THR A 105 19.55 20.77 11.06
CA THR A 105 20.09 21.49 9.91
C THR A 105 19.09 22.52 9.39
N THR A 106 19.60 23.63 8.87
CA THR A 106 18.80 24.64 8.18
C THR A 106 18.80 24.40 6.67
N PHE A 107 17.66 24.57 6.01
CA PHE A 107 17.47 24.29 4.60
C PHE A 107 16.95 25.52 3.87
N HIS A 108 17.39 25.71 2.62
CA HIS A 108 16.63 26.52 1.67
C HIS A 108 15.50 25.65 1.13
N PHE A 109 14.26 26.05 1.39
CA PHE A 109 13.11 25.18 1.16
C PHE A 109 12.84 24.95 -0.35
N ASP A 110 13.21 25.89 -1.23
CA ASP A 110 13.20 25.72 -2.69
C ASP A 110 14.18 24.64 -3.19
N LYS A 111 15.24 24.37 -2.40
CA LYS A 111 16.28 23.39 -2.71
C LYS A 111 16.10 22.06 -1.97
N ILE A 112 15.09 21.93 -1.11
CA ILE A 112 14.93 20.75 -0.26
C ILE A 112 14.76 19.47 -1.07
N LEU A 113 14.06 19.54 -2.21
CA LEU A 113 13.85 18.41 -3.12
C LEU A 113 15.13 17.92 -3.82
N LYS A 114 16.21 18.71 -3.77
CA LYS A 114 17.52 18.40 -4.35
C LYS A 114 18.60 18.26 -3.28
N ASN A 115 18.23 18.23 -2.00
CA ASN A 115 19.19 18.17 -0.91
C ASN A 115 19.83 16.77 -0.86
N THR A 116 21.14 16.72 -1.11
CA THR A 116 21.90 15.46 -1.20
C THR A 116 21.92 14.69 0.11
N GLU A 117 21.91 15.38 1.25
CA GLU A 117 21.90 14.73 2.57
C GLU A 117 20.59 13.96 2.80
N ILE A 118 19.45 14.58 2.50
CA ILE A 118 18.13 13.92 2.57
C ILE A 118 18.06 12.75 1.60
N ILE A 119 18.55 12.92 0.36
CA ILE A 119 18.54 11.87 -0.66
C ILE A 119 19.38 10.68 -0.20
N ASN A 120 20.62 10.91 0.24
CA ASN A 120 21.52 9.86 0.73
C ASN A 120 20.94 9.14 1.95
N PHE A 121 20.33 9.88 2.87
CA PHE A 121 19.64 9.31 4.02
C PHE A 121 18.52 8.37 3.58
N VAL A 122 17.67 8.79 2.65
CA VAL A 122 16.55 7.97 2.16
C VAL A 122 17.06 6.70 1.48
N GLU A 123 18.10 6.81 0.66
CA GLU A 123 18.70 5.67 -0.03
C GLU A 123 19.28 4.65 0.97
N MET A 124 20.18 5.10 1.85
CA MET A 124 20.93 4.21 2.74
C MET A 124 20.12 3.76 3.98
N ALA A 125 19.36 4.66 4.59
CA ALA A 125 18.66 4.38 5.84
C ALA A 125 17.29 3.72 5.62
N LEU A 126 16.66 3.91 4.45
CA LEU A 126 15.30 3.43 4.18
C LEU A 126 15.25 2.44 3.02
N LEU A 127 15.75 2.80 1.84
CA LEU A 127 15.59 1.97 0.63
C LEU A 127 16.46 0.71 0.64
N ASP A 128 17.71 0.78 1.09
CA ASP A 128 18.58 -0.40 1.21
C ASP A 128 17.96 -1.48 2.13
N PHE A 129 17.20 -1.04 3.13
CA PHE A 129 16.46 -1.93 4.03
C PHE A 129 15.21 -2.55 3.40
N MET A 130 14.72 -2.04 2.26
CA MET A 130 13.56 -2.63 1.59
C MET A 130 13.82 -4.06 1.12
N ILE A 131 15.07 -4.42 0.82
CA ILE A 131 15.45 -5.79 0.43
C ILE A 131 14.94 -6.83 1.45
N ILE A 132 15.00 -6.50 2.74
CA ILE A 132 14.58 -7.38 3.84
C ILE A 132 13.21 -7.01 4.44
N ARG A 133 12.69 -5.81 4.12
CA ARG A 133 11.41 -5.28 4.62
C ARG A 133 10.28 -5.25 3.58
N ASN A 134 10.51 -5.69 2.35
CA ASN A 134 9.50 -5.76 1.28
C ASN A 134 8.23 -6.50 1.72
N TRP A 135 8.37 -7.58 2.49
CA TRP A 135 7.20 -8.31 2.99
C TRP A 135 6.42 -7.50 4.05
N GLU A 136 7.09 -6.66 4.86
CA GLU A 136 6.43 -5.77 5.81
C GLU A 136 5.65 -4.69 5.07
N PHE A 137 6.24 -4.11 4.03
CA PHE A 137 5.54 -3.15 3.17
C PHE A 137 4.34 -3.77 2.47
N GLY A 138 4.49 -4.94 1.83
CA GLY A 138 3.37 -5.59 1.16
C GLY A 138 2.23 -5.92 2.12
N LYS A 139 2.55 -6.37 3.35
CA LYS A 139 1.55 -6.60 4.39
C LYS A 139 0.85 -5.31 4.79
N PHE A 140 1.62 -4.27 5.11
CA PHE A 140 1.09 -2.95 5.45
C PHE A 140 0.20 -2.40 4.34
N PHE A 141 0.63 -2.53 3.09
CA PHE A 141 -0.10 -2.08 1.93
C PHE A 141 -1.46 -2.78 1.81
N ILE A 142 -1.53 -4.11 1.87
CA ILE A 142 -2.81 -4.83 1.84
C ILE A 142 -3.73 -4.37 2.98
N GLN A 143 -3.18 -4.18 4.18
CA GLN A 143 -3.96 -3.77 5.34
C GLN A 143 -4.58 -2.39 5.16
N GLU A 144 -3.84 -1.41 4.66
CA GLU A 144 -4.37 -0.06 4.41
C GLU A 144 -5.23 -0.01 3.15
N PHE A 145 -4.76 -0.59 2.04
CA PHE A 145 -5.47 -0.57 0.77
C PHE A 145 -6.82 -1.29 0.85
N SER A 146 -6.91 -2.40 1.58
CA SER A 146 -8.17 -3.12 1.80
C SER A 146 -9.24 -2.26 2.46
N LYS A 147 -8.88 -1.31 3.33
CA LYS A 147 -9.84 -0.37 3.95
C LYS A 147 -10.45 0.60 2.93
N ILE A 148 -9.76 0.81 1.82
CA ILE A 148 -10.17 1.72 0.74
C ILE A 148 -11.04 0.99 -0.28
N ILE A 149 -10.66 -0.24 -0.64
CA ILE A 149 -11.29 -0.97 -1.76
C ILE A 149 -12.35 -1.98 -1.34
N ILE A 150 -12.49 -2.31 -0.06
CA ILE A 150 -13.51 -3.24 0.44
C ILE A 150 -14.56 -2.49 1.26
N ASP A 151 -15.82 -2.66 0.87
CA ASP A 151 -16.96 -2.27 1.69
C ASP A 151 -17.04 -3.16 2.95
N SER A 152 -16.86 -2.55 4.12
CA SER A 152 -16.78 -3.28 5.40
C SER A 152 -18.08 -4.03 5.71
N THR A 153 -19.23 -3.43 5.42
CA THR A 153 -20.55 -4.02 5.67
C THR A 153 -20.74 -5.30 4.85
N THR A 154 -20.38 -5.26 3.57
CA THR A 154 -20.46 -6.41 2.65
C THR A 154 -19.49 -7.51 3.07
N LEU A 155 -18.25 -7.14 3.44
CA LEU A 155 -17.26 -8.09 3.95
C LEU A 155 -17.76 -8.77 5.23
N GLU A 156 -18.24 -8.01 6.21
CA GLU A 156 -18.72 -8.55 7.49
C GLU A 156 -19.89 -9.52 7.28
N ARG A 157 -20.87 -9.13 6.45
CA ARG A 157 -22.03 -9.96 6.13
C ARG A 157 -21.66 -11.30 5.52
N ASN A 158 -20.67 -11.32 4.62
CA ASN A 158 -20.38 -12.50 3.78
C ASN A 158 -19.14 -13.29 4.25
N SER A 159 -18.23 -12.70 5.01
CA SER A 159 -16.91 -13.30 5.33
C SER A 159 -16.98 -14.70 5.96
N LEU A 160 -17.91 -14.94 6.89
CA LEU A 160 -18.03 -16.22 7.58
C LEU A 160 -18.48 -17.35 6.65
N SER A 161 -19.45 -17.08 5.76
CA SER A 161 -19.94 -18.07 4.81
C SER A 161 -18.89 -18.37 3.75
N ILE A 162 -18.20 -17.34 3.27
CA ILE A 162 -17.09 -17.47 2.32
C ILE A 162 -15.96 -18.29 2.94
N LYS A 163 -15.54 -17.97 4.17
CA LYS A 163 -14.49 -18.70 4.87
C LYS A 163 -14.82 -20.20 4.97
N ARG A 164 -16.05 -20.53 5.38
CA ARG A 164 -16.52 -21.93 5.47
C ARG A 164 -16.57 -22.64 4.11
N ALA A 165 -16.83 -21.92 3.03
CA ALA A 165 -16.77 -22.49 1.69
C ALA A 165 -15.31 -22.78 1.29
N LEU A 166 -14.41 -21.83 1.54
CA LEU A 166 -12.99 -21.96 1.23
C LEU A 166 -12.28 -23.07 2.03
N GLU A 167 -12.66 -23.28 3.29
CA GLU A 167 -12.14 -24.38 4.12
C GLU A 167 -12.45 -25.78 3.57
N LYS A 168 -13.42 -25.90 2.64
CA LYS A 168 -13.77 -27.16 1.98
C LYS A 168 -13.06 -27.36 0.64
N GLU A 169 -12.38 -26.33 0.15
CA GLU A 169 -11.69 -26.36 -1.14
C GLU A 169 -10.24 -26.80 -0.93
N ASN A 170 -9.76 -27.70 -1.80
CA ASN A 170 -8.36 -28.14 -1.76
C ASN A 170 -7.39 -27.01 -2.12
N ASP A 171 -7.80 -26.11 -3.01
CA ASP A 171 -7.06 -24.92 -3.43
C ASP A 171 -7.95 -23.69 -3.31
N TYR A 172 -7.98 -23.13 -2.10
CA TYR A 172 -8.78 -21.95 -1.81
C TYR A 172 -8.26 -20.70 -2.55
N LEU A 173 -6.98 -20.62 -2.91
CA LEU A 173 -6.43 -19.47 -3.66
C LEU A 173 -6.95 -19.46 -5.09
N LYS A 174 -6.92 -20.61 -5.75
CA LYS A 174 -7.55 -20.78 -7.06
C LYS A 174 -9.03 -20.41 -7.00
N LYS A 175 -9.75 -20.85 -5.97
CA LYS A 175 -11.17 -20.52 -5.80
C LYS A 175 -11.42 -19.01 -5.67
N ILE A 176 -10.60 -18.30 -4.89
CA ILE A 176 -10.68 -16.84 -4.78
C ILE A 176 -10.40 -16.19 -6.14
N GLY A 177 -9.38 -16.65 -6.87
CA GLY A 177 -9.05 -16.16 -8.21
C GLY A 177 -10.20 -16.32 -9.20
N GLU A 178 -10.82 -17.50 -9.24
CA GLU A 178 -12.02 -17.76 -10.07
C GLU A 178 -13.14 -16.78 -9.75
N LYS A 179 -13.40 -16.50 -8.45
CA LYS A 179 -14.46 -15.57 -8.04
C LYS A 179 -14.15 -14.11 -8.35
N ILE A 180 -12.88 -13.74 -8.45
CA ILE A 180 -12.46 -12.41 -8.90
C ILE A 180 -12.67 -12.30 -10.42
N LEU A 181 -12.22 -13.29 -11.20
CA LEU A 181 -12.36 -13.28 -12.65
C LEU A 181 -13.83 -13.40 -13.11
N GLU A 182 -14.68 -14.12 -12.36
CA GLU A 182 -16.13 -14.13 -12.57
C GLU A 182 -16.76 -12.75 -12.34
N SER A 183 -16.14 -11.90 -11.53
CA SER A 183 -16.63 -10.54 -11.22
C SER A 183 -16.14 -9.50 -12.23
N ASP A 184 -14.93 -9.68 -12.77
CA ASP A 184 -14.31 -8.87 -13.80
C ASP A 184 -13.22 -9.67 -14.53
N GLU A 185 -13.50 -10.03 -15.79
CA GLU A 185 -12.59 -10.82 -16.64
C GLU A 185 -11.48 -9.97 -17.27
N ASN A 186 -11.58 -8.64 -17.22
CA ASN A 186 -10.63 -7.73 -17.88
C ASN A 186 -9.48 -7.27 -16.97
N LEU A 187 -9.41 -7.79 -15.75
CA LEU A 187 -8.31 -7.50 -14.84
C LEU A 187 -7.00 -8.06 -15.38
N GLU A 188 -5.95 -7.26 -15.31
CA GLU A 188 -4.61 -7.75 -15.58
C GLU A 188 -4.17 -8.73 -14.49
N THR A 189 -3.23 -9.62 -14.83
CA THR A 189 -2.76 -10.67 -13.90
C THR A 189 -2.27 -10.12 -12.57
N ASN A 190 -1.53 -9.01 -12.59
CA ASN A 190 -1.02 -8.36 -11.38
C ASN A 190 -2.16 -7.81 -10.50
N GLU A 191 -3.21 -7.27 -11.13
CA GLU A 191 -4.37 -6.73 -10.43
C GLU A 191 -5.19 -7.86 -9.81
N SER A 192 -5.49 -8.92 -10.57
CA SER A 192 -6.18 -10.10 -10.06
C SER A 192 -5.44 -10.68 -8.86
N LEU A 193 -4.12 -10.81 -8.94
CA LEU A 193 -3.29 -11.35 -7.87
C LEU A 193 -3.30 -10.48 -6.61
N LEU A 194 -3.24 -9.15 -6.78
CA LEU A 194 -3.38 -8.21 -5.68
C LEU A 194 -4.73 -8.38 -4.96
N LEU A 195 -5.83 -8.51 -5.72
CA LEU A 195 -7.17 -8.72 -5.17
C LEU A 195 -7.31 -10.09 -4.48
N VAL A 196 -6.69 -11.15 -5.03
CA VAL A 196 -6.65 -12.49 -4.40
C VAL A 196 -5.98 -12.41 -3.02
N ILE A 197 -4.78 -11.82 -2.95
CA ILE A 197 -4.03 -11.67 -1.71
C ILE A 197 -4.82 -10.81 -0.71
N THR A 198 -5.49 -9.76 -1.21
CA THR A 198 -6.35 -8.89 -0.38
C THR A 198 -7.49 -9.68 0.26
N LEU A 199 -8.25 -10.46 -0.52
CA LEU A 199 -9.34 -11.27 0.02
C LEU A 199 -8.85 -12.38 0.96
N GLN A 200 -7.72 -13.02 0.63
CA GLN A 200 -7.09 -14.01 1.50
C GLN A 200 -6.79 -13.41 2.88
N GLU A 201 -6.13 -12.24 2.92
CA GLU A 201 -5.80 -11.54 4.16
C GLU A 201 -7.07 -11.20 4.96
N ARG A 202 -8.12 -10.70 4.30
CA ARG A 202 -9.32 -10.19 4.97
C ARG A 202 -10.28 -11.28 5.46
N ILE A 203 -10.38 -12.39 4.74
CA ILE A 203 -11.36 -13.46 5.03
C ILE A 203 -10.74 -14.58 5.85
N ILE A 204 -9.59 -15.10 5.43
CA ILE A 204 -9.00 -16.28 6.07
C ILE A 204 -8.19 -15.85 7.31
N LYS A 205 -7.41 -14.76 7.16
CA LYS A 205 -6.45 -14.20 8.14
C LYS A 205 -5.34 -15.18 8.53
N ASN A 206 -4.13 -14.68 8.74
CA ASN A 206 -2.97 -15.45 9.25
C ASN A 206 -2.52 -16.65 8.40
N THR A 207 -2.99 -16.77 7.15
CA THR A 207 -2.55 -17.79 6.19
C THR A 207 -1.75 -17.23 5.02
N VAL A 208 -1.69 -15.89 4.89
CA VAL A 208 -0.92 -15.24 3.84
C VAL A 208 0.57 -15.45 4.14
N LEU A 209 1.24 -16.14 3.22
CA LEU A 209 2.65 -16.44 3.34
C LEU A 209 3.48 -15.19 3.03
N ARG A 210 4.66 -15.07 3.65
CA ARG A 210 5.51 -13.87 3.50
C ARG A 210 5.83 -13.55 2.04
N TYR A 211 5.98 -14.56 1.18
CA TYR A 211 6.24 -14.35 -0.24
C TYR A 211 5.07 -13.65 -0.96
N SER A 212 3.82 -13.86 -0.52
CA SER A 212 2.66 -13.18 -1.09
C SER A 212 2.74 -11.68 -0.82
N TYR A 213 3.14 -11.28 0.38
CA TYR A 213 3.37 -9.87 0.67
C TYR A 213 4.57 -9.30 -0.09
N THR A 214 5.66 -10.07 -0.21
CA THR A 214 6.78 -9.66 -1.08
C THR A 214 6.33 -9.42 -2.52
N LEU A 215 5.46 -10.28 -3.04
CA LEU A 215 4.88 -10.11 -4.38
C LEU A 215 3.98 -8.88 -4.46
N THR A 216 3.16 -8.62 -3.44
CA THR A 216 2.40 -7.36 -3.34
C THR A 216 3.33 -6.15 -3.41
N SER A 217 4.45 -6.16 -2.69
CA SER A 217 5.43 -5.07 -2.72
C SER A 217 5.92 -4.78 -4.14
N TYR A 218 6.25 -5.82 -4.91
CA TYR A 218 6.67 -5.67 -6.30
C TYR A 218 5.56 -5.13 -7.20
N ILE A 219 4.34 -5.69 -7.10
CA ILE A 219 3.17 -5.21 -7.86
C ILE A 219 2.95 -3.71 -7.60
N VAL A 220 2.93 -3.31 -6.33
CA VAL A 220 2.69 -1.92 -5.93
C VAL A 220 3.81 -1.00 -6.39
N ARG A 221 5.06 -1.43 -6.25
CA ARG A 221 6.22 -0.64 -6.67
C ARG A 221 6.12 -0.24 -8.14
N GLU A 222 5.82 -1.19 -9.01
CA GLU A 222 5.81 -0.98 -10.46
C GLU A 222 4.50 -0.36 -10.99
N ASN A 223 3.36 -0.56 -10.32
CA ASN A 223 2.04 -0.23 -10.88
C ASN A 223 1.27 0.83 -10.06
N ALA A 224 1.90 1.56 -9.15
CA ALA A 224 1.21 2.43 -8.19
C ALA A 224 0.24 3.45 -8.82
N LEU A 225 0.62 4.08 -9.94
CA LEU A 225 -0.23 5.04 -10.63
C LEU A 225 -1.49 4.37 -11.18
N GLU A 226 -1.33 3.26 -11.88
CA GLU A 226 -2.43 2.50 -12.46
C GLU A 226 -3.38 1.97 -11.38
N LEU A 227 -2.83 1.38 -10.30
CA LEU A 227 -3.61 0.93 -9.15
C LEU A 227 -4.47 2.06 -8.58
N SER A 228 -3.94 3.29 -8.54
CA SER A 228 -4.70 4.43 -8.04
C SER A 228 -5.81 4.87 -8.99
N LEU A 229 -5.62 4.75 -10.31
CA LEU A 229 -6.63 5.13 -11.30
C LEU A 229 -7.80 4.12 -11.33
N LYS A 230 -7.54 2.86 -10.99
CA LYS A 230 -8.52 1.77 -11.04
C LYS A 230 -9.16 1.41 -9.69
N ILE A 231 -9.01 2.24 -8.66
CA ILE A 231 -9.59 2.02 -7.32
C ILE A 231 -11.09 1.68 -7.38
N ASP A 232 -11.88 2.42 -8.17
CA ASP A 232 -13.32 2.20 -8.25
C ASP A 232 -13.68 0.92 -9.01
N THR A 233 -12.84 0.49 -9.96
CA THR A 233 -12.95 -0.83 -10.58
C THR A 233 -12.76 -1.92 -9.52
N TYR A 234 -11.70 -1.84 -8.72
CA TYR A 234 -11.43 -2.82 -7.66
C TYR A 234 -12.55 -2.89 -6.62
N LYS A 235 -13.10 -1.74 -6.21
CA LYS A 235 -14.27 -1.70 -5.31
C LYS A 235 -15.46 -2.47 -5.89
N LYS A 236 -15.79 -2.22 -7.16
CA LYS A 236 -16.88 -2.90 -7.85
C LYS A 236 -16.63 -4.40 -7.96
N THR A 237 -15.42 -4.79 -8.36
CA THR A 237 -15.05 -6.19 -8.51
C THR A 237 -15.12 -6.94 -7.19
N LEU A 238 -14.57 -6.39 -6.11
CA LEU A 238 -14.61 -7.02 -4.79
C LEU A 238 -16.03 -7.08 -4.22
N SER A 239 -16.83 -6.02 -4.39
CA SER A 239 -18.24 -6.03 -3.98
C SER A 239 -19.05 -7.11 -4.70
N LYS A 240 -18.87 -7.24 -6.03
CA LYS A 240 -19.47 -8.34 -6.80
C LYS A 240 -18.99 -9.70 -6.29
N SER A 241 -17.67 -9.88 -6.18
CA SER A 241 -17.06 -11.16 -5.77
C SER A 241 -17.55 -11.64 -4.41
N LEU A 242 -17.64 -10.73 -3.43
CA LEU A 242 -18.17 -11.03 -2.10
C LEU A 242 -19.65 -11.44 -2.11
N ASN A 243 -20.42 -11.01 -3.11
CA ASN A 243 -21.84 -11.34 -3.25
C ASN A 243 -22.12 -12.52 -4.17
N LEU A 244 -21.10 -13.08 -4.82
CA LEU A 244 -21.23 -14.31 -5.60
C LEU A 244 -21.56 -15.49 -4.68
N LYS A 245 -22.01 -16.58 -5.30
CA LYS A 245 -22.18 -17.85 -4.61
C LYS A 245 -20.83 -18.55 -4.48
N TRP A 246 -20.36 -18.77 -3.24
CA TRP A 246 -19.06 -19.38 -2.96
C TRP A 246 -19.10 -20.89 -2.79
N SER A 247 -20.25 -21.46 -2.38
CA SER A 247 -20.46 -22.90 -2.34
C SER A 247 -21.05 -23.41 -3.65
N ILE A 248 -20.51 -24.50 -4.16
CA ILE A 248 -21.20 -25.31 -5.18
C ILE A 248 -22.41 -25.92 -4.47
N ASP A 249 -23.63 -25.73 -4.98
CA ASP A 249 -24.71 -26.63 -4.59
C ASP A 249 -24.26 -28.00 -5.04
N ILE A 250 -23.96 -28.88 -4.08
CA ILE A 250 -23.95 -30.31 -4.39
C ILE A 250 -25.37 -30.58 -4.87
N ASP A 251 -25.50 -30.74 -6.19
CA ASP A 251 -26.75 -31.04 -6.85
C ASP A 251 -27.54 -32.01 -5.99
N LYS A 252 -28.78 -31.64 -5.65
CA LYS A 252 -29.81 -32.59 -5.24
C LYS A 252 -30.22 -33.44 -6.46
N GLY A 253 -29.23 -33.99 -7.16
CA GLY A 253 -29.33 -34.95 -8.24
C GLY A 253 -29.37 -36.36 -7.68
N LYS A 254 -30.42 -36.68 -6.92
CA LYS A 254 -30.98 -38.03 -6.90
C LYS A 254 -32.49 -37.91 -7.02
N GLY A 255 -32.93 -37.94 -8.28
CA GLY A 255 -34.33 -38.15 -8.60
C GLY A 255 -34.85 -39.40 -7.90
N LYS A 256 -35.74 -39.23 -6.93
CA LYS A 256 -36.79 -40.20 -6.68
C LYS A 256 -37.98 -39.75 -7.50
N GLY A 257 -37.98 -40.16 -8.77
CA GLY A 257 -39.22 -40.36 -9.49
C GLY A 257 -40.06 -41.35 -8.70
N ARG A 258 -40.99 -40.86 -7.88
CA ARG A 258 -42.15 -41.64 -7.47
C ARG A 258 -43.07 -41.70 -8.68
N GLY A 259 -42.72 -42.62 -9.58
CA GLY A 259 -43.64 -43.14 -10.56
C GLY A 259 -44.82 -43.77 -9.84
N ARG A 260 -46.01 -43.29 -10.18
CA ARG A 260 -47.29 -43.92 -9.87
C ARG A 260 -47.25 -45.37 -10.38
N GLY A 261 -47.40 -46.32 -9.46
CA GLY A 261 -47.79 -47.69 -9.76
C GLY A 261 -49.23 -47.88 -9.33
N ARG A 262 -50.06 -48.19 -10.34
CA ARG A 262 -51.48 -48.56 -10.36
C ARG A 262 -52.10 -49.07 -9.08
#